data_AF-A0A0A6P1H5-F1
#
_entry.id   AF-A0A0A6P1H5-F1
#
_cell.length_a   1.000
_cell.length_b   1.000
_cell.length_c   1.000
_cell.angle_alpha   90.00
_cell.angle_beta   90.00
_cell.angle_gamma   90.00
#
_symmetry.space_group_name_H-M   'P 1'
#
loop_
_entity.id
_entity.type
_entity.pdbx_description
1 polymer ?
#
loop_
_entity_poly.entity_id
_entity_poly.type
_entity_poly.pdbx_seq_one_letter_code
_entity_poly.pdbx_strand_id
1 'polypeptide(L)'
;MSTADEEGAIILVDKVPKKYHELYQCEQFANTLIELLKEKGIHGEYLNVTSSTPFLYSDSLGKPITTNGKHYAVNVGHKVFDNLNPKGISYQEWENDLGGENGLFLKPPHAKIETIPF
;
A
#
# COMPACT_ATOMS: atom_id res chain seq x y z
N MET A 1 5.43 17.03 -4.20
CA MET A 1 6.44 16.03 -3.80
C MET A 1 7.53 16.00 -4.85
N SER A 2 8.79 15.80 -4.48
CA SER A 2 9.92 15.76 -5.41
C SER A 2 10.32 14.32 -5.74
N THR A 3 11.03 14.11 -6.85
CA THR A 3 11.65 12.80 -7.17
C THR A 3 12.64 12.36 -6.10
N ALA A 4 13.25 13.31 -5.37
CA ALA A 4 14.14 13.02 -4.25
C ALA A 4 13.40 12.41 -3.04
N ASP A 5 12.14 12.79 -2.82
CA ASP A 5 11.31 12.20 -1.74
C ASP A 5 10.94 10.75 -2.08
N GLU A 6 10.66 10.46 -3.35
CA GLU A 6 10.38 9.11 -3.85
C GLU A 6 11.61 8.19 -3.74
N GLU A 7 12.78 8.69 -4.13
CA GLU A 7 14.06 7.98 -3.96
C GLU A 7 14.38 7.77 -2.48
N GLY A 8 14.13 8.78 -1.65
CA GLY A 8 14.25 8.69 -0.20
C GLY A 8 13.35 7.60 0.38
N ALA A 9 12.09 7.51 -0.08
CA ALA A 9 11.16 6.46 0.34
C ALA A 9 11.67 5.06 -0.04
N ILE A 10 12.17 4.86 -1.26
CA ILE A 10 12.75 3.57 -1.70
C ILE A 10 13.87 3.12 -0.77
N ILE A 11 14.78 4.03 -0.39
CA ILE A 11 15.89 3.73 0.53
C ILE A 11 15.39 3.38 1.94
N LEU A 12 14.30 4.00 2.39
CA LEU A 12 13.73 3.76 3.71
C LEU A 12 12.95 2.44 3.78
N VAL A 13 12.37 1.98 2.68
CA VAL A 13 11.72 0.66 2.62
C VAL A 13 12.69 -0.46 2.98
N ASP A 14 13.97 -0.37 2.58
CA ASP A 14 15.00 -1.35 2.94
C ASP A 14 15.29 -1.41 4.46
N LYS A 15 14.86 -0.38 5.21
CA LYS A 15 14.95 -0.35 6.68
C LYS A 15 13.73 -0.92 7.37
N VAL A 16 12.62 -1.13 6.65
CA VAL A 16 11.44 -1.81 7.18
C VAL A 16 11.80 -3.27 7.44
N PRO A 17 11.57 -3.82 8.65
CA PRO A 17 11.90 -5.20 8.97
C PRO A 17 11.35 -6.19 7.94
N LYS A 18 12.18 -7.13 7.48
CA LYS A 18 11.82 -8.11 6.42
C LYS A 18 10.51 -8.86 6.69
N LYS A 19 10.23 -9.18 7.97
CA LYS A 19 8.97 -9.82 8.38
C LYS A 19 7.72 -9.01 7.99
N TYR A 20 7.83 -7.69 7.83
CA TYR A 20 6.70 -6.84 7.41
C TYR A 20 6.50 -6.78 5.90
N HIS A 21 7.39 -7.40 5.11
CA HIS A 21 7.21 -7.59 3.66
C HIS A 21 6.42 -8.88 3.35
N GLU A 22 5.99 -9.60 4.38
CA GLU A 22 5.20 -10.82 4.23
C GLU A 22 3.70 -10.52 4.04
N LEU A 23 2.95 -11.51 3.59
CA LEU A 23 1.50 -11.42 3.42
C LEU A 23 0.83 -11.06 4.76
N TYR A 24 -0.22 -10.24 4.71
CA TYR A 24 -0.97 -9.77 5.89
C TYR A 24 -0.22 -8.85 6.86
N GLN A 25 0.94 -8.30 6.46
CA GLN A 25 1.72 -7.36 7.27
C GLN A 25 1.67 -5.92 6.77
N CYS A 26 0.66 -5.57 5.96
CA CYS A 26 0.51 -4.24 5.36
C CYS A 26 0.45 -3.12 6.41
N GLU A 27 -0.22 -3.34 7.54
CA GLU A 27 -0.32 -2.37 8.63
C GLU A 27 1.05 -2.08 9.26
N GLN A 28 1.79 -3.13 9.63
CA GLN A 28 3.11 -3.00 10.24
C GLN A 28 4.11 -2.39 9.26
N PHE A 29 4.03 -2.77 7.98
CA PHE A 29 4.85 -2.18 6.92
C PHE A 29 4.59 -0.68 6.80
N ALA A 30 3.32 -0.29 6.61
CA ALA A 30 2.95 1.10 6.35
C ALA A 30 3.27 2.00 7.56
N ASN A 31 2.93 1.57 8.77
CA ASN A 31 3.24 2.33 9.99
C ASN A 31 4.75 2.52 10.17
N THR A 32 5.55 1.46 9.97
CA THR A 32 7.02 1.54 10.07
C THR A 32 7.59 2.50 9.02
N LEU A 33 7.11 2.43 7.78
CA LEU A 33 7.57 3.30 6.71
C LEU A 33 7.19 4.76 6.97
N ILE A 34 5.97 5.03 7.46
CA ILE A 34 5.52 6.37 7.85
C ILE A 34 6.41 6.97 8.93
N GLU A 35 6.77 6.20 9.96
CA GLU A 35 7.70 6.65 11.01
C GLU A 35 9.05 7.06 10.43
N LEU A 36 9.64 6.21 9.58
CA LEU A 36 10.91 6.46 8.91
C LEU A 36 10.86 7.69 7.99
N LEU A 37 9.76 7.89 7.26
CA LEU A 37 9.56 9.04 6.37
C LEU A 37 9.46 10.34 7.19
N LYS A 38 8.67 10.33 8.27
CA LYS A 38 8.55 11.48 9.19
C LYS A 38 9.87 11.87 9.83
N GLU A 39 10.67 10.90 10.26
CA GLU A 39 12.03 11.15 10.79
C GLU A 39 12.96 11.82 9.77
N LYS A 40 12.69 11.62 8.47
CA LYS A 40 13.43 12.24 7.37
C LYS A 40 12.79 13.52 6.82
N GLY A 41 11.66 13.95 7.36
CA GLY A 41 10.92 15.10 6.86
C GLY A 41 10.32 14.86 5.47
N ILE A 42 10.13 13.59 5.08
CA ILE A 42 9.47 13.21 3.84
C ILE A 42 7.96 13.12 4.12
N HIS A 43 7.21 13.96 3.43
CA HIS A 43 5.75 13.97 3.51
C HIS A 43 5.15 12.92 2.58
N GLY A 44 3.95 12.48 2.91
CA GLY A 44 3.23 11.51 2.11
C GLY A 44 1.79 11.37 2.58
N GLU A 45 1.14 10.34 2.08
CA GLU A 45 -0.23 10.02 2.45
C GLU A 45 -0.31 8.55 2.86
N TYR A 46 -1.03 8.29 3.94
CA TYR A 46 -1.40 6.96 4.36
C TYR A 46 -2.69 6.57 3.64
N LEU A 47 -2.64 5.47 2.88
CA LEU A 47 -3.78 4.94 2.15
C LEU A 47 -4.41 3.80 2.98
N ASN A 48 -5.63 4.03 3.44
CA ASN A 48 -6.42 3.06 4.18
C ASN A 48 -7.52 2.49 3.28
N VAL A 49 -7.39 1.21 2.90
CA VAL A 49 -8.38 0.49 2.10
C VAL A 49 -9.29 -0.29 3.03
N THR A 50 -10.60 -0.07 2.91
CA THR A 50 -11.62 -0.87 3.59
C THR A 50 -12.55 -1.49 2.57
N SER A 51 -12.65 -2.82 2.57
CA SER A 51 -13.59 -3.61 1.79
C SER A 51 -14.84 -3.95 2.58
N SER A 52 -15.98 -4.10 1.91
CA SER A 52 -17.18 -4.70 2.49
C SER A 52 -17.04 -6.21 2.75
N THR A 53 -15.98 -6.84 2.26
CA THR A 53 -15.70 -8.27 2.44
C THR A 53 -14.36 -8.48 3.12
N PRO A 54 -14.13 -9.64 3.79
CA PRO A 54 -12.85 -9.91 4.44
C PRO A 54 -11.67 -10.05 3.47
N PHE A 55 -11.91 -10.31 2.19
CA PHE A 55 -10.88 -10.72 1.23
C PHE A 55 -10.73 -9.71 0.11
N LEU A 56 -9.69 -8.88 0.18
CA LEU A 56 -9.14 -8.17 -0.97
C LEU A 56 -8.22 -9.12 -1.72
N TYR A 57 -8.22 -9.03 -3.05
CA TYR A 57 -7.41 -9.85 -3.93
C TYR A 57 -6.39 -8.97 -4.65
N SER A 58 -5.21 -9.52 -4.91
CA SER A 58 -4.23 -8.90 -5.79
C SER A 58 -4.23 -9.67 -7.11
N ASP A 59 -4.57 -8.98 -8.19
CA ASP A 59 -4.62 -9.57 -9.53
C ASP A 59 -3.24 -10.07 -9.97
N SER A 60 -2.18 -9.29 -9.72
CA SER A 60 -0.81 -9.66 -10.05
C SER A 60 -0.30 -10.88 -9.25
N LEU A 61 -0.75 -11.06 -8.01
CA LEU A 61 -0.37 -12.19 -7.17
C LEU A 61 -1.28 -13.41 -7.30
N GLY A 62 -2.46 -13.27 -7.91
CA GLY A 62 -3.44 -14.34 -8.05
C GLY A 62 -3.90 -14.92 -6.70
N LYS A 63 -4.00 -14.11 -5.65
CA LYS A 63 -4.47 -14.58 -4.32
C LYS A 63 -5.05 -13.47 -3.42
N PRO A 64 -5.85 -13.84 -2.39
CA PRO A 64 -6.29 -12.90 -1.36
C PRO A 64 -5.11 -12.34 -0.55
N ILE A 65 -5.07 -11.01 -0.40
CA ILE A 65 -4.05 -10.26 0.33
C ILE A 65 -4.54 -9.77 1.70
N THR A 66 -5.83 -9.92 2.00
CA THR A 66 -6.41 -9.64 3.32
C THR A 66 -7.33 -10.77 3.77
N THR A 67 -7.55 -10.86 5.08
CA THR A 67 -8.54 -11.76 5.72
C THR A 67 -9.52 -11.02 6.63
N ASN A 68 -9.39 -9.69 6.71
CA ASN A 68 -10.17 -8.79 7.55
C ASN A 68 -10.74 -7.59 6.78
N GLY A 69 -10.57 -7.56 5.45
CA GLY A 69 -11.06 -6.51 4.56
C GLY A 69 -10.27 -5.21 4.62
N LYS A 70 -9.08 -5.19 5.26
CA LYS A 70 -8.27 -3.98 5.43
C LYS A 70 -6.92 -4.12 4.75
N HIS A 71 -6.55 -3.15 3.92
CA HIS A 71 -5.22 -3.06 3.32
C HIS A 71 -4.66 -1.66 3.49
N TYR A 72 -3.34 -1.56 3.60
CA TYR A 72 -2.65 -0.33 3.97
C TYR A 72 -1.45 -0.11 3.07
N ALA A 73 -1.28 1.13 2.60
CA ALA A 73 -0.16 1.52 1.77
C ALA A 73 0.27 2.96 2.08
N VAL A 74 1.43 3.35 1.56
CA VAL A 74 2.01 4.69 1.73
C VAL A 74 2.22 5.30 0.35
N ASN A 75 1.60 6.44 0.10
CA ASN A 75 1.82 7.22 -1.12
C ASN A 75 2.87 8.30 -0.86
N VAL A 76 3.92 8.33 -1.69
CA VAL A 76 4.92 9.40 -1.71
C VAL A 76 5.07 9.84 -3.16
N GLY A 77 4.60 11.05 -3.47
CA GLY A 77 4.63 11.58 -4.82
C GLY A 77 3.80 10.74 -5.79
N HIS A 78 4.46 10.11 -6.75
CA HIS A 78 3.86 9.25 -7.76
C HIS A 78 3.97 7.76 -7.44
N LYS A 79 4.51 7.39 -6.28
CA LYS A 79 4.73 6.00 -5.88
C LYS A 79 3.93 5.61 -4.65
N VAL A 80 3.24 4.49 -4.77
CA VAL A 80 2.57 3.80 -3.68
C VAL A 80 3.39 2.58 -3.27
N PHE A 81 3.68 2.49 -1.98
CA PHE A 81 4.45 1.43 -1.34
C PHE A 81 3.56 0.64 -0.39
N ASP A 82 3.56 -0.68 -0.52
CA ASP A 82 3.02 -1.60 0.47
C ASP A 82 3.94 -2.80 0.66
N ASN A 83 3.56 -3.72 1.54
CA ASN A 83 4.32 -4.93 1.84
C ASN A 83 4.54 -5.82 0.61
N LEU A 84 3.73 -5.69 -0.43
CA LEU A 84 3.79 -6.49 -1.66
C LEU A 84 4.55 -5.78 -2.78
N ASN A 85 4.57 -4.45 -2.74
CA ASN A 85 5.20 -3.55 -3.69
C ASN A 85 6.26 -2.67 -3.02
N PRO A 86 7.32 -3.24 -2.40
CA PRO A 86 8.31 -2.47 -1.67
C PRO A 86 9.16 -1.54 -2.55
N LYS A 87 9.18 -1.76 -3.87
CA LYS A 87 9.86 -0.88 -4.85
C LYS A 87 9.02 0.34 -5.27
N GLY A 88 7.77 0.38 -4.83
CA GLY A 88 6.79 1.39 -5.22
C GLY A 88 6.29 1.21 -6.65
N ILE A 89 4.98 1.26 -6.82
CA ILE A 89 4.29 1.28 -8.13
C ILE A 89 3.45 2.56 -8.24
N SER A 90 2.92 2.88 -9.43
CA SER A 90 2.04 4.05 -9.53
C SER A 90 0.72 3.82 -8.76
N TYR A 91 0.08 4.90 -8.32
CA TYR A 91 -1.24 4.82 -7.67
C TYR A 91 -2.26 4.05 -8.54
N GLN A 92 -2.27 4.31 -9.85
CA GLN A 92 -3.19 3.65 -10.77
C GLN A 92 -2.89 2.15 -10.92
N GLU A 93 -1.63 1.75 -10.99
CA GLU A 93 -1.26 0.32 -10.99
C GLU A 93 -1.66 -0.35 -9.68
N TRP A 94 -1.41 0.31 -8.55
CA TRP A 94 -1.77 -0.20 -7.24
C TRP A 94 -3.29 -0.36 -7.08
N GLU A 95 -4.06 0.68 -7.41
CA GLU A 95 -5.52 0.64 -7.34
C GLU A 95 -6.11 -0.43 -8.28
N ASN A 96 -5.54 -0.59 -9.48
CA ASN A 96 -5.97 -1.62 -10.41
C ASN A 96 -5.63 -3.03 -9.94
N ASP A 97 -4.52 -3.22 -9.22
CA ASP A 97 -4.12 -4.50 -8.66
C ASP A 97 -5.05 -4.97 -7.52
N LEU A 98 -5.70 -4.02 -6.82
CA LEU A 98 -6.74 -4.30 -5.83
C LEU A 98 -8.05 -4.73 -6.51
N GLY A 99 -8.02 -5.88 -7.16
CA GLY A 99 -9.11 -6.46 -7.95
C GLY A 99 -8.92 -7.96 -8.09
N GLY A 100 -10.00 -8.67 -8.45
CA GLY A 100 -9.96 -10.07 -8.85
C GLY A 100 -10.23 -10.23 -10.35
N GLU A 101 -9.50 -11.17 -10.97
CA GLU A 101 -9.25 -11.39 -12.41
C GLU A 101 -10.47 -11.46 -13.35
N ASN A 102 -11.69 -11.22 -12.88
CA ASN A 102 -12.92 -11.25 -13.68
C ASN A 102 -13.98 -10.19 -13.27
N GLY A 103 -13.63 -9.16 -12.49
CA GLY A 103 -14.61 -8.15 -12.05
C GLY A 103 -15.72 -8.71 -11.14
N LEU A 104 -15.62 -9.97 -10.70
CA LEU A 104 -16.60 -10.64 -9.84
C LEU A 104 -16.43 -10.26 -8.36
N PHE A 105 -15.25 -9.77 -7.98
CA PHE A 105 -14.91 -9.44 -6.60
C PHE A 105 -14.25 -8.07 -6.53
N LEU A 106 -15.05 -7.01 -6.43
CA LEU A 106 -14.62 -5.70 -5.89
C LEU A 106 -13.98 -4.69 -6.89
N LYS A 107 -14.65 -4.37 -8.01
CA LYS A 107 -14.63 -2.97 -8.50
C LYS A 107 -15.88 -2.24 -7.96
N PRO A 108 -15.83 -0.91 -7.71
CA PRO A 108 -16.79 -0.19 -6.86
C PRO A 108 -18.26 -0.61 -7.03
N PRO A 109 -19.01 -0.79 -5.93
CA PRO A 109 -18.86 -0.01 -4.68
C PRO A 109 -18.16 -0.71 -3.49
N HIS A 110 -17.45 -1.83 -3.70
CA HIS A 110 -17.10 -2.72 -2.58
C HIS A 110 -15.80 -2.43 -1.82
N ALA A 111 -15.00 -1.44 -2.22
CA ALA A 111 -13.83 -0.97 -1.49
C ALA A 111 -13.78 0.56 -1.46
N LYS A 112 -13.36 1.12 -0.32
CA LYS A 112 -13.13 2.55 -0.12
C LYS A 112 -11.67 2.77 0.20
N ILE A 113 -11.07 3.77 -0.45
CA ILE A 113 -9.71 4.22 -0.17
C ILE A 113 -9.83 5.57 0.53
N GLU A 114 -9.34 5.64 1.76
CA GLU A 114 -9.20 6.88 2.52
C GLU A 114 -7.73 7.29 2.50
N THR A 115 -7.49 8.57 2.19
CA THR A 115 -6.15 9.14 2.06
C THR A 115 -5.90 10.12 3.20
N ILE A 116 -4.88 9.88 4.02
CA ILE A 116 -4.57 10.66 5.23
C ILE A 116 -3.16 11.24 5.11
N PRO A 117 -2.98 12.56 4.93
CA PRO A 117 -1.65 13.17 4.83
C PRO A 117 -0.89 13.08 6.16
N PHE A 118 0.44 13.02 6.09
CA PHE A 118 1.29 12.93 7.28
C PHE A 118 2.61 13.70 7.22
#